data_AF-A0A0P7XVC4-F1
#
_entry.id   AF-A0A0P7XVC4-F1
#
_cell.length_a   1.000
_cell.length_b   1.000
_cell.length_c   1.000
_cell.angle_alpha   90.00
_cell.angle_beta   90.00
_cell.angle_gamma   90.00
#
_symmetry.space_group_name_H-M   'P 1'
#
loop_
_entity.id
_entity.type
_entity.pdbx_description
1 polymer ?
#
loop_
_entity_poly.entity_id
_entity_poly.type
_entity_poly.pdbx_seq_one_letter_code
_entity_poly.pdbx_strand_id
1 'polypeptide(L)'
;MSDSLVRPFASLDWSEPGTPRASGGDVYFSAEDGLAETRAVFLAGCRLEERFAGGGTTILGELGFGTGLNFLSAWQLFDETAPANARLHFVSLEGFPLSLADARRALSAFDELADKAGALASQWPPPLKGPHRRVFAGGRVTLTVFHDTVEAALAQMDFAADAWFLDGFAPALNGEMWSADVFAHLARLSKAGARLGTFTVAGAVRRGLADAGFAVEKVPGFGRKRERLEGVFKGSAATAPPAPPGSVAIIGGGIAAASLVKALSWRGKRPCVIAKGGWGAGASGGPAALFTPRLEAADRPHVRATLNAFEYARALYDGLDGFHGSGVVRAASAHDGAERLKRIAAMMAGAGIVAQDTGLLLERAGWVEPSRLLPALAGDVPVMDARAARIAPLVTGGWQVSDGEGRVLADADQLILASGADALPEGADMYLPADVLPGQIARFAYDSPPIHRPVAWGHYLATLPDGTLLAGATHERGERLTPDEAAEEIRAAVSAFDAGIGAVLGAVLEHWGAARCVLPDRLPAAGQAVRADGSAIAGLHLLTGFGARGFAHAPLLAEHLISVMCGEPSALERAGAASLDPARFALRALRRKGNSPRR
;
A
#
# COMPACT_ATOMS: atom_id res chain seq x y z
N MET A 1 -23.61 1.92 -13.74
CA MET A 1 -22.18 1.59 -13.59
C MET A 1 -22.00 1.17 -12.16
N SER A 2 -21.58 -0.07 -11.89
CA SER A 2 -21.71 -0.64 -10.54
C SER A 2 -20.94 0.18 -9.50
N ASP A 3 -21.62 0.62 -8.45
CA ASP A 3 -21.06 1.23 -7.23
C ASP A 3 -20.11 0.28 -6.44
N SER A 4 -19.64 -0.83 -7.02
CA SER A 4 -18.78 -1.80 -6.32
C SER A 4 -17.35 -1.29 -6.16
N LEU A 5 -16.77 -1.51 -4.98
CA LEU A 5 -15.34 -1.33 -4.67
C LEU A 5 -14.56 -2.65 -4.72
N VAL A 6 -15.21 -3.75 -5.12
CA VAL A 6 -14.60 -5.07 -5.30
C VAL A 6 -14.74 -5.57 -6.73
N ARG A 7 -13.83 -6.47 -7.12
CA ARG A 7 -13.95 -7.32 -8.31
C ARG A 7 -14.62 -8.64 -7.92
N PRO A 8 -15.52 -9.18 -8.76
CA PRO A 8 -16.10 -10.50 -8.49
C PRO A 8 -15.01 -11.56 -8.52
N PHE A 9 -15.10 -12.56 -7.65
CA PHE A 9 -14.19 -13.71 -7.71
C PHE A 9 -14.42 -14.51 -9.01
N ALA A 10 -13.37 -15.15 -9.51
CA ALA A 10 -13.48 -16.11 -10.59
C ALA A 10 -14.39 -17.30 -10.19
N SER A 11 -15.21 -17.75 -11.14
CA SER A 11 -15.94 -19.02 -11.02
C SER A 11 -15.12 -20.11 -11.72
N LEU A 12 -14.69 -21.11 -10.95
CA LEU A 12 -13.85 -22.21 -11.44
C LEU A 12 -14.65 -23.51 -11.53
N ASP A 13 -14.46 -24.23 -12.64
CA ASP A 13 -14.83 -25.62 -12.79
C ASP A 13 -13.63 -26.51 -12.48
N TRP A 14 -13.86 -27.51 -11.64
CA TRP A 14 -12.89 -28.48 -11.16
C TRP A 14 -13.24 -29.92 -11.60
N SER A 15 -14.08 -30.06 -12.63
CA SER A 15 -14.53 -31.35 -13.18
C SER A 15 -13.37 -32.24 -13.66
N GLU A 16 -12.28 -31.64 -14.15
CA GLU A 16 -11.01 -32.34 -14.41
C GLU A 16 -10.04 -32.20 -13.22
N PRO A 17 -9.59 -33.32 -12.61
CA PRO A 17 -8.65 -33.27 -11.50
C PRO A 17 -7.36 -32.51 -11.84
N GLY A 18 -6.95 -31.58 -10.97
CA GLY A 18 -5.69 -30.84 -11.09
C GLY A 18 -5.69 -29.66 -12.06
N THR A 19 -6.75 -29.48 -12.85
CA THR A 19 -6.77 -28.50 -13.95
C THR A 19 -7.88 -27.46 -13.72
N PRO A 20 -7.56 -26.27 -13.15
CA PRO A 20 -8.57 -25.24 -12.95
C PRO A 20 -9.03 -24.68 -14.29
N ARG A 21 -10.33 -24.79 -14.58
CA ARG A 21 -10.97 -24.22 -15.77
C ARG A 21 -11.83 -23.04 -15.36
N ALA A 22 -11.77 -21.94 -16.11
CA ALA A 22 -12.79 -20.90 -15.95
C ALA A 22 -14.14 -21.46 -16.43
N SER A 23 -15.24 -21.08 -15.79
CA SER A 23 -16.59 -21.49 -16.23
C SER A 23 -16.94 -21.07 -17.68
N GLY A 24 -16.13 -20.21 -18.31
CA GLY A 24 -16.18 -19.85 -19.74
C GLY A 24 -15.45 -20.80 -20.70
N GLY A 25 -14.85 -21.89 -20.21
CA GLY A 25 -14.34 -23.01 -21.02
C GLY A 25 -12.83 -23.05 -21.27
N ASP A 26 -12.08 -21.98 -20.94
CA ASP A 26 -10.62 -21.97 -21.07
C ASP A 26 -9.93 -22.45 -19.79
N VAL A 27 -8.71 -22.96 -19.95
CA VAL A 27 -7.93 -23.56 -18.88
C VAL A 27 -6.93 -22.53 -18.35
N TYR A 28 -6.76 -22.42 -17.03
CA TYR A 28 -5.72 -21.55 -16.47
C TYR A 28 -4.31 -22.10 -16.75
N PHE A 29 -4.13 -23.42 -16.65
CA PHE A 29 -2.93 -24.14 -17.08
C PHE A 29 -3.19 -25.65 -17.11
N SER A 30 -2.37 -26.41 -17.84
CA SER A 30 -2.33 -27.88 -17.75
C SER A 30 -1.63 -28.32 -16.46
N ALA A 31 -2.21 -29.27 -15.71
CA ALA A 31 -1.58 -29.80 -14.49
C ALA A 31 -0.23 -30.51 -14.75
N GLU A 32 -0.06 -31.16 -15.91
CA GLU A 32 1.15 -31.92 -16.24
C GLU A 32 2.27 -31.03 -16.83
N ASP A 33 1.91 -29.95 -17.53
CA ASP A 33 2.86 -29.17 -18.36
C ASP A 33 2.91 -27.67 -18.01
N GLY A 34 2.03 -27.16 -17.15
CA GLY A 34 1.83 -25.73 -16.93
C GLY A 34 3.11 -24.98 -16.51
N LEU A 35 3.85 -25.53 -15.55
CA LEU A 35 5.10 -24.92 -15.08
C LEU A 35 6.19 -24.90 -16.18
N ALA A 36 6.30 -25.97 -16.97
CA ALA A 36 7.26 -26.04 -18.07
C ALA A 36 6.87 -25.11 -19.23
N GLU A 37 5.58 -24.98 -19.53
CA GLU A 37 5.06 -24.00 -20.50
C GLU A 37 5.37 -22.58 -20.04
N THR A 38 5.09 -22.23 -18.78
CA THR A 38 5.44 -20.92 -18.20
C THR A 38 6.94 -20.62 -18.34
N ARG A 39 7.81 -21.57 -17.99
CA ARG A 39 9.26 -21.45 -18.12
C ARG A 39 9.67 -21.18 -19.57
N ALA A 40 9.10 -21.90 -20.53
CA ALA A 40 9.45 -21.78 -21.94
C ALA A 40 8.89 -20.50 -22.60
N VAL A 41 7.61 -20.20 -22.39
CA VAL A 41 6.89 -19.11 -23.07
C VAL A 41 7.25 -17.75 -22.48
N PHE A 42 7.26 -17.64 -21.16
CA PHE A 42 7.40 -16.36 -20.47
C PHE A 42 8.84 -16.13 -20.01
N LEU A 43 9.42 -17.02 -19.20
CA LEU A 43 10.74 -16.81 -18.61
C LEU A 43 11.84 -16.81 -19.68
N ALA A 44 11.91 -17.86 -20.51
CA ALA A 44 12.91 -17.97 -21.57
C ALA A 44 12.66 -16.98 -22.70
N GLY A 45 11.40 -16.77 -23.13
CA GLY A 45 11.07 -15.78 -24.16
C GLY A 45 11.46 -14.35 -23.76
N CYS A 46 11.34 -14.03 -22.47
CA CYS A 46 11.79 -12.75 -21.92
C CYS A 46 13.28 -12.72 -21.50
N ARG A 47 14.02 -13.82 -21.66
CA ARG A 47 15.42 -13.98 -21.24
C ARG A 47 15.67 -13.57 -19.79
N LEU A 48 14.81 -14.04 -18.89
CA LEU A 48 14.85 -13.61 -17.50
C LEU A 48 16.07 -14.12 -16.74
N GLU A 49 16.61 -15.28 -17.07
CA GLU A 49 17.84 -15.80 -16.45
C GLU A 49 19.01 -14.82 -16.64
N GLU A 50 19.30 -14.42 -17.88
CA GLU A 50 20.35 -13.44 -18.20
C GLU A 50 20.11 -12.09 -17.52
N ARG A 51 18.84 -11.65 -17.50
CA ARG A 51 18.47 -10.36 -16.92
C ARG A 51 18.59 -10.36 -15.40
N PHE A 52 18.16 -11.42 -14.72
CA PHE A 52 18.28 -11.57 -13.28
C PHE A 52 19.75 -11.72 -12.85
N ALA A 53 20.54 -12.51 -13.57
CA ALA A 53 21.97 -12.65 -13.34
C ALA A 53 22.74 -11.31 -13.45
N GLY A 54 22.26 -10.39 -14.31
CA GLY A 54 22.82 -9.04 -14.46
C GLY A 54 22.64 -8.14 -13.22
N GLY A 55 21.77 -8.50 -12.28
CA GLY A 55 21.53 -7.75 -11.04
C GLY A 55 20.68 -6.49 -11.22
N GLY A 56 20.66 -5.65 -10.18
CA GLY A 56 19.82 -4.46 -10.13
C GLY A 56 18.32 -4.78 -9.98
N THR A 57 17.46 -3.81 -10.30
CA THR A 57 16.00 -3.97 -10.21
C THR A 57 15.41 -4.34 -11.56
N THR A 58 14.80 -5.53 -11.64
CA THR A 58 14.02 -5.96 -12.82
C THR A 58 12.53 -5.77 -12.56
N ILE A 59 11.83 -5.09 -13.49
CA ILE A 59 10.40 -4.84 -13.43
C ILE A 59 9.68 -5.69 -14.49
N LEU A 60 8.85 -6.62 -14.07
CA LEU A 60 8.01 -7.44 -14.94
C LEU A 60 6.57 -6.94 -14.91
N GLY A 61 5.95 -6.84 -16.08
CA GLY A 61 4.53 -6.61 -16.25
C GLY A 61 3.80 -7.89 -16.67
N GLU A 62 2.58 -8.10 -16.20
CA GLU A 62 1.74 -9.24 -16.60
C GLU A 62 0.29 -8.79 -16.84
N LEU A 63 -0.33 -9.34 -17.87
CA LEU A 63 -1.77 -9.28 -18.06
C LEU A 63 -2.37 -10.63 -17.69
N GLY A 64 -3.13 -10.70 -16.59
CA GLY A 64 -3.77 -11.93 -16.11
C GLY A 64 -2.96 -12.64 -15.02
N PHE A 65 -3.19 -12.32 -13.75
CA PHE A 65 -2.51 -12.96 -12.63
C PHE A 65 -2.94 -14.42 -12.44
N GLY A 66 -4.23 -14.68 -12.60
CA GLY A 66 -4.86 -15.99 -12.40
C GLY A 66 -4.47 -16.60 -11.06
N THR A 67 -3.73 -17.71 -11.14
CA THR A 67 -3.29 -18.50 -9.99
C THR A 67 -1.99 -17.98 -9.36
N GLY A 68 -1.27 -17.09 -10.04
CA GLY A 68 0.06 -16.62 -9.66
C GLY A 68 1.21 -17.54 -10.12
N LEU A 69 0.95 -18.55 -10.97
CA LEU A 69 1.96 -19.51 -11.43
C LEU A 69 3.18 -18.83 -12.08
N ASN A 70 2.95 -17.85 -12.97
CA ASN A 70 4.03 -17.11 -13.61
C ASN A 70 4.87 -16.30 -12.62
N PHE A 71 4.23 -15.65 -11.64
CA PHE A 71 4.92 -14.94 -10.58
C PHE A 71 5.79 -15.89 -9.73
N LEU A 72 5.24 -17.03 -9.31
CA LEU A 72 5.97 -18.02 -8.52
C LEU A 72 7.15 -18.62 -9.30
N SER A 73 6.97 -18.89 -10.59
CA SER A 73 8.02 -19.37 -11.49
C SER A 73 9.13 -18.32 -11.66
N ALA A 74 8.76 -17.05 -11.87
CA ALA A 74 9.72 -15.96 -11.98
C ALA A 74 10.48 -15.74 -10.66
N TRP A 75 9.80 -15.84 -9.52
CA TRP A 75 10.44 -15.78 -8.20
C TRP A 75 11.41 -16.94 -8.01
N GLN A 76 11.04 -18.17 -8.35
CA GLN A 76 11.95 -19.31 -8.28
C GLN A 76 13.23 -19.08 -9.08
N LEU A 77 13.10 -18.72 -10.37
CA LEU A 77 14.25 -18.42 -11.22
C LEU A 77 15.10 -17.26 -10.66
N PHE A 78 14.45 -16.26 -10.08
CA PHE A 78 15.13 -15.12 -9.46
C PHE A 78 15.99 -15.54 -8.26
N ASP A 79 15.49 -16.42 -7.39
CA ASP A 79 16.29 -16.95 -6.27
C ASP A 79 17.49 -17.76 -6.76
N GLU A 80 17.35 -18.48 -7.87
CA GLU A 80 18.41 -19.32 -8.46
C GLU A 80 19.52 -18.52 -9.12
N THR A 81 19.19 -17.37 -9.73
CA THR A 81 20.08 -16.68 -10.67
C THR A 81 20.50 -15.29 -10.23
N ALA A 82 19.70 -14.60 -9.41
CA ALA A 82 19.92 -13.18 -9.13
C ALA A 82 20.91 -12.94 -7.97
N PRO A 83 21.89 -12.03 -8.12
CA PRO A 83 22.82 -11.69 -7.05
C PRO A 83 22.10 -11.04 -5.85
N ALA A 84 22.72 -11.07 -4.68
CA ALA A 84 22.08 -10.66 -3.41
C ALA A 84 21.51 -9.22 -3.41
N ASN A 85 22.11 -8.31 -4.20
CA ASN A 85 21.67 -6.92 -4.34
C ASN A 85 20.56 -6.72 -5.40
N ALA A 86 20.19 -7.76 -6.14
CA ALA A 86 19.14 -7.70 -7.14
C ALA A 86 17.75 -7.63 -6.48
N ARG A 87 16.79 -7.04 -7.20
CA ARG A 87 15.38 -6.99 -6.82
C ARG A 87 14.48 -7.31 -8.01
N LEU A 88 13.37 -7.98 -7.72
CA LEU A 88 12.28 -8.28 -8.66
C LEU A 88 11.03 -7.49 -8.26
N HIS A 89 10.51 -6.70 -9.19
CA HIS A 89 9.19 -6.09 -9.10
C HIS A 89 8.28 -6.75 -10.13
N PHE A 90 7.33 -7.55 -9.66
CA PHE A 90 6.32 -8.17 -10.50
C PHE A 90 5.01 -7.39 -10.39
N VAL A 91 4.53 -6.84 -11.51
CA VAL A 91 3.29 -6.05 -11.57
C VAL A 91 2.32 -6.76 -12.49
N SER A 92 1.23 -7.27 -11.93
CA SER A 92 0.19 -7.99 -12.66
C SER A 92 -1.15 -7.27 -12.55
N LEU A 93 -2.10 -7.68 -13.37
CA LEU A 93 -3.51 -7.28 -13.26
C LEU A 93 -4.42 -8.50 -13.31
N GLU A 94 -5.58 -8.38 -12.66
CA GLU A 94 -6.56 -9.45 -12.58
C GLU A 94 -7.98 -8.87 -12.53
N GLY A 95 -8.81 -9.25 -13.50
CA GLY A 95 -10.19 -8.81 -13.61
C GLY A 95 -11.15 -9.58 -12.71
N PHE A 96 -10.80 -10.84 -12.41
CA PHE A 96 -11.57 -11.83 -11.65
C PHE A 96 -10.63 -12.58 -10.69
N PRO A 97 -10.25 -11.97 -9.55
CA PRO A 97 -9.32 -12.60 -8.61
C PRO A 97 -9.85 -13.95 -8.13
N LEU A 98 -8.96 -14.90 -7.86
CA LEU A 98 -9.33 -16.17 -7.25
C LEU A 98 -9.58 -15.98 -5.75
N SER A 99 -10.45 -16.82 -5.19
CA SER A 99 -10.52 -16.97 -3.73
C SER A 99 -9.21 -17.60 -3.23
N LEU A 100 -8.84 -17.34 -1.97
CA LEU A 100 -7.66 -17.97 -1.37
C LEU A 100 -7.75 -19.51 -1.41
N ALA A 101 -8.95 -20.06 -1.22
CA ALA A 101 -9.17 -21.51 -1.26
C ALA A 101 -8.91 -22.07 -2.66
N ASP A 102 -9.40 -21.39 -3.71
CA ASP A 102 -9.18 -21.78 -5.10
C ASP A 102 -7.71 -21.63 -5.51
N ALA A 103 -7.04 -20.54 -5.12
CA ALA A 103 -5.63 -20.34 -5.38
C ALA A 103 -4.77 -21.43 -4.73
N ARG A 104 -5.03 -21.79 -3.47
CA ARG A 104 -4.34 -22.91 -2.79
C ARG A 104 -4.58 -24.23 -3.50
N ARG A 105 -5.81 -24.51 -3.90
CA ARG A 105 -6.16 -25.75 -4.61
C ARG A 105 -5.43 -25.81 -5.95
N ALA A 106 -5.40 -24.73 -6.72
CA ALA A 106 -4.73 -24.67 -8.02
C ALA A 106 -3.22 -24.90 -7.88
N LEU A 107 -2.59 -24.22 -6.93
CA LEU A 107 -1.14 -24.28 -6.74
C LEU A 107 -0.65 -25.57 -6.09
N SER A 108 -1.54 -26.37 -5.48
CA SER A 108 -1.19 -27.68 -4.90
C SER A 108 -0.71 -28.71 -5.94
N ALA A 109 -0.90 -28.44 -7.23
CA ALA A 109 -0.37 -29.28 -8.31
C ALA A 109 1.16 -29.13 -8.51
N PHE A 110 1.80 -28.12 -7.91
CA PHE A 110 3.21 -27.79 -8.13
C PHE A 110 4.01 -27.86 -6.83
N ASP A 111 4.37 -29.07 -6.41
CA ASP A 111 5.17 -29.30 -5.19
C ASP A 111 6.49 -28.51 -5.19
N GLU A 112 7.10 -28.33 -6.36
CA GLU A 112 8.34 -27.54 -6.54
C GLU A 112 8.19 -26.07 -6.09
N LEU A 113 6.96 -25.55 -6.11
CA LEU A 113 6.65 -24.17 -5.73
C LEU A 113 6.01 -24.04 -4.35
N ALA A 114 5.88 -25.14 -3.59
CA ALA A 114 5.08 -25.20 -2.36
C ALA A 114 5.44 -24.11 -1.33
N ASP A 115 6.72 -23.87 -1.08
CA ASP A 115 7.18 -22.85 -0.12
C ASP A 115 6.76 -21.43 -0.54
N LYS A 116 6.96 -21.10 -1.82
CA LYS A 116 6.60 -19.78 -2.38
C LYS A 116 5.09 -19.62 -2.49
N ALA A 117 4.38 -20.68 -2.85
CA ALA A 117 2.92 -20.72 -2.86
C ALA A 117 2.34 -20.51 -1.46
N GLY A 118 2.94 -21.11 -0.42
CA GLY A 118 2.60 -20.88 0.98
C GLY A 118 2.82 -19.44 1.40
N ALA A 119 3.96 -18.85 1.04
CA ALA A 119 4.26 -17.45 1.31
C ALA A 119 3.30 -16.48 0.59
N LEU A 120 2.94 -16.75 -0.67
CA LEU A 120 1.95 -15.97 -1.40
C LEU A 120 0.55 -16.12 -0.77
N ALA A 121 0.16 -17.34 -0.40
CA ALA A 121 -1.13 -17.64 0.21
C ALA A 121 -1.33 -16.97 1.57
N SER A 122 -0.28 -16.81 2.39
CA SER A 122 -0.39 -16.11 3.68
C SER A 122 -0.68 -14.62 3.53
N GLN A 123 -0.36 -14.04 2.37
CA GLN A 123 -0.61 -12.63 2.07
C GLN A 123 -1.59 -12.42 0.91
N TRP A 124 -2.44 -13.41 0.58
CA TRP A 124 -3.35 -13.31 -0.57
C TRP A 124 -4.27 -12.09 -0.46
N PRO A 125 -4.40 -11.27 -1.51
CA PRO A 125 -5.16 -10.02 -1.43
C PRO A 125 -6.68 -10.23 -1.39
N PRO A 126 -7.42 -9.34 -0.72
CA PRO A 126 -8.88 -9.31 -0.81
C PRO A 126 -9.31 -8.82 -2.21
N PRO A 127 -10.57 -9.02 -2.60
CA PRO A 127 -11.06 -8.67 -3.94
C PRO A 127 -11.27 -7.16 -4.15
N LEU A 128 -10.75 -6.29 -3.28
CA LEU A 128 -10.87 -4.83 -3.43
C LEU A 128 -10.22 -4.36 -4.73
N LYS A 129 -10.77 -3.31 -5.35
CA LYS A 129 -10.19 -2.71 -6.55
C LYS A 129 -8.88 -1.97 -6.30
N GLY A 130 -8.05 -1.90 -7.33
CA GLY A 130 -6.77 -1.20 -7.32
C GLY A 130 -5.59 -2.10 -6.94
N PRO A 131 -4.42 -1.52 -6.63
CA PRO A 131 -3.17 -2.26 -6.44
C PRO A 131 -3.05 -2.89 -5.06
N HIS A 132 -2.70 -4.16 -5.05
CA HIS A 132 -2.35 -4.93 -3.86
C HIS A 132 -0.86 -5.25 -3.85
N ARG A 133 -0.07 -4.40 -3.18
CA ARG A 133 1.37 -4.61 -3.00
C ARG A 133 1.63 -5.69 -1.94
N ARG A 134 2.53 -6.63 -2.21
CA ARG A 134 3.09 -7.62 -1.26
C ARG A 134 4.61 -7.69 -1.39
N VAL A 135 5.28 -7.90 -0.27
CA VAL A 135 6.75 -7.89 -0.18
C VAL A 135 7.21 -9.21 0.42
N PHE A 136 8.16 -9.86 -0.25
CA PHE A 136 8.69 -11.17 0.08
C PHE A 136 10.22 -11.15 0.07
N ALA A 137 10.82 -12.26 0.53
CA ALA A 137 12.27 -12.48 0.49
C ALA A 137 13.09 -11.28 1.02
N GLY A 138 12.67 -10.74 2.17
CA GLY A 138 13.35 -9.61 2.81
C GLY A 138 13.36 -8.31 2.00
N GLY A 139 12.42 -8.13 1.05
CA GLY A 139 12.37 -6.95 0.18
C GLY A 139 12.91 -7.16 -1.23
N ARG A 140 13.52 -8.33 -1.49
CA ARG A 140 14.06 -8.65 -2.82
C ARG A 140 12.98 -8.93 -3.85
N VAL A 141 11.82 -9.46 -3.45
CA VAL A 141 10.72 -9.78 -4.36
C VAL A 141 9.48 -9.01 -3.96
N THR A 142 8.94 -8.24 -4.89
CA THR A 142 7.80 -7.37 -4.65
C THR A 142 6.73 -7.63 -5.70
N LEU A 143 5.53 -8.01 -5.27
CA LEU A 143 4.36 -8.25 -6.13
C LEU A 143 3.38 -7.08 -6.01
N THR A 144 2.81 -6.61 -7.11
CA THR A 144 1.63 -5.73 -7.11
C THR A 144 0.60 -6.34 -8.05
N VAL A 145 -0.56 -6.72 -7.52
CA VAL A 145 -1.69 -7.17 -8.35
C VAL A 145 -2.74 -6.07 -8.41
N PHE A 146 -3.02 -5.56 -9.61
CA PHE A 146 -4.10 -4.60 -9.83
C PHE A 146 -5.41 -5.34 -10.07
N HIS A 147 -6.34 -5.24 -9.13
CA HIS A 147 -7.69 -5.75 -9.32
C HIS A 147 -8.56 -4.72 -10.05
N ASP A 148 -8.61 -4.79 -11.38
CA ASP A 148 -9.57 -4.05 -12.19
C ASP A 148 -9.70 -4.64 -13.60
N THR A 149 -10.52 -4.04 -14.46
CA THR A 149 -10.46 -4.35 -15.89
C THR A 149 -9.10 -3.97 -16.48
N VAL A 150 -8.68 -4.68 -17.52
CA VAL A 150 -7.33 -4.57 -18.11
C VAL A 150 -6.97 -3.11 -18.45
N GLU A 151 -7.83 -2.42 -19.19
CA GLU A 151 -7.59 -1.03 -19.60
C GLU A 151 -7.58 -0.07 -18.41
N ALA A 152 -8.54 -0.20 -17.49
CA ALA A 152 -8.63 0.67 -16.31
C ALA A 152 -7.40 0.53 -15.40
N ALA A 153 -6.93 -0.70 -15.18
CA ALA A 153 -5.72 -0.97 -14.42
C ALA A 153 -4.49 -0.38 -15.11
N LEU A 154 -4.28 -0.67 -16.40
CA LEU A 154 -3.14 -0.17 -17.17
C LEU A 154 -3.08 1.36 -17.18
N ALA A 155 -4.21 2.06 -17.35
CA ALA A 155 -4.28 3.52 -17.32
C ALA A 155 -3.80 4.12 -15.98
N GLN A 156 -3.96 3.38 -14.87
CA GLN A 156 -3.55 3.78 -13.53
C GLN A 156 -2.13 3.35 -13.15
N MET A 157 -1.44 2.56 -13.99
CA MET A 157 -0.06 2.15 -13.77
C MET A 157 0.95 3.23 -14.21
N ASP A 158 2.03 3.35 -13.45
CA ASP A 158 3.15 4.26 -13.71
C ASP A 158 4.48 3.58 -13.41
N PHE A 159 5.06 2.95 -14.44
CA PHE A 159 6.37 2.33 -14.40
C PHE A 159 6.86 2.06 -15.83
N ALA A 160 8.10 1.62 -15.96
CA ALA A 160 8.66 1.12 -17.22
C ALA A 160 9.12 -0.33 -17.03
N ALA A 161 8.47 -1.26 -17.70
CA ALA A 161 8.74 -2.69 -17.64
C ALA A 161 10.01 -3.04 -18.41
N ASP A 162 10.76 -3.99 -17.85
CA ASP A 162 11.85 -4.69 -18.51
C ASP A 162 11.33 -5.84 -19.38
N ALA A 163 10.22 -6.47 -18.98
CA ALA A 163 9.55 -7.48 -19.78
C ALA A 163 8.06 -7.61 -19.46
N TRP A 164 7.31 -8.20 -20.39
CA TRP A 164 5.87 -8.44 -20.30
C TRP A 164 5.49 -9.90 -20.52
N PHE A 165 4.62 -10.41 -19.65
CA PHE A 165 3.89 -11.66 -19.84
C PHE A 165 2.47 -11.35 -20.30
N LEU A 166 2.14 -11.68 -21.54
CA LEU A 166 0.78 -11.53 -22.06
C LEU A 166 0.06 -12.86 -21.89
N ASP A 167 -0.54 -13.03 -20.71
CA ASP A 167 -1.17 -14.27 -20.26
C ASP A 167 -2.67 -14.09 -20.02
N GLY A 168 -3.39 -13.91 -21.12
CA GLY A 168 -4.84 -13.79 -21.12
C GLY A 168 -5.48 -15.00 -21.77
N PHE A 169 -6.75 -15.29 -21.43
CA PHE A 169 -7.55 -16.25 -22.20
C PHE A 169 -7.47 -15.94 -23.70
N ALA A 170 -7.62 -17.01 -24.50
CA ALA A 170 -7.46 -16.92 -25.94
C ALA A 170 -8.25 -15.71 -26.51
N PRO A 171 -7.73 -14.97 -27.51
CA PRO A 171 -8.38 -13.76 -28.01
C PRO A 171 -9.84 -13.92 -28.43
N ALA A 172 -10.24 -15.13 -28.83
CA ALA A 172 -11.62 -15.46 -29.17
C ALA A 172 -12.58 -15.42 -27.96
N LEU A 173 -12.06 -15.58 -26.74
CA LEU A 173 -12.82 -15.63 -25.48
C LEU A 173 -12.72 -14.33 -24.67
N ASN A 174 -11.67 -13.51 -24.90
CA ASN A 174 -11.45 -12.27 -24.18
C ASN A 174 -10.90 -11.15 -25.08
N GLY A 175 -11.69 -10.73 -26.09
CA GLY A 175 -11.24 -9.75 -27.09
C GLY A 175 -10.83 -8.38 -26.52
N GLU A 176 -11.43 -7.95 -25.40
CA GLU A 176 -11.12 -6.65 -24.75
C GLU A 176 -9.65 -6.56 -24.30
N MET A 177 -9.07 -7.68 -23.87
CA MET A 177 -7.67 -7.76 -23.44
C MET A 177 -6.66 -7.58 -24.58
N TRP A 178 -7.08 -7.75 -25.83
CA TRP A 178 -6.24 -7.70 -27.02
C TRP A 178 -6.56 -6.48 -27.90
N SER A 179 -7.05 -5.40 -27.29
CA SER A 179 -7.41 -4.16 -27.97
C SER A 179 -6.18 -3.29 -28.30
N ALA A 180 -6.35 -2.37 -29.24
CA ALA A 180 -5.31 -1.39 -29.58
C ALA A 180 -4.91 -0.51 -28.39
N ASP A 181 -5.88 -0.13 -27.54
CA ASP A 181 -5.63 0.69 -26.35
C ASP A 181 -4.77 -0.05 -25.32
N VAL A 182 -4.99 -1.36 -25.15
CA VAL A 182 -4.12 -2.21 -24.31
C VAL A 182 -2.69 -2.21 -24.85
N PHE A 183 -2.50 -2.44 -26.16
CA PHE A 183 -1.16 -2.43 -26.74
C PHE A 183 -0.47 -1.07 -26.64
N ALA A 184 -1.21 0.03 -26.79
CA ALA A 184 -0.69 1.38 -26.57
C ALA A 184 -0.25 1.62 -25.12
N HIS A 185 -0.98 1.07 -24.15
CA HIS A 185 -0.56 1.10 -22.76
C HIS A 185 0.68 0.24 -22.48
N LEU A 186 0.80 -0.94 -23.08
CA LEU A 186 2.02 -1.76 -22.98
C LEU A 186 3.23 -0.99 -23.50
N ALA A 187 3.11 -0.33 -24.66
CA ALA A 187 4.16 0.52 -25.21
C ALA A 187 4.53 1.67 -24.26
N ARG A 188 3.54 2.40 -23.72
CA ARG A 188 3.75 3.48 -22.75
C ARG A 188 4.49 3.00 -21.49
N LEU A 189 4.20 1.78 -21.04
CA LEU A 189 4.74 1.18 -19.82
C LEU A 189 5.98 0.32 -20.09
N SER A 190 6.63 0.43 -21.25
CA SER A 190 7.81 -0.38 -21.61
C SER A 190 9.08 0.46 -21.64
N LYS A 191 10.18 -0.10 -21.13
CA LYS A 191 11.52 0.41 -21.43
C LYS A 191 11.87 0.12 -22.90
N ALA A 192 12.75 0.91 -23.49
CA ALA A 192 13.36 0.54 -24.77
C ALA A 192 14.04 -0.83 -24.63
N GLY A 193 13.78 -1.73 -25.58
CA GLY A 193 14.29 -3.10 -25.52
C GLY A 193 13.53 -4.02 -24.56
N ALA A 194 12.41 -3.59 -23.97
CA ALA A 194 11.57 -4.48 -23.17
C ALA A 194 11.13 -5.69 -23.99
N ARG A 195 11.23 -6.88 -23.39
CA ARG A 195 10.85 -8.14 -24.03
C ARG A 195 9.40 -8.50 -23.73
N LEU A 196 8.79 -9.29 -24.59
CA LEU A 196 7.42 -9.77 -24.41
C LEU A 196 7.33 -11.23 -24.81
N GLY A 197 6.66 -12.05 -23.99
CA GLY A 197 6.32 -13.43 -24.31
C GLY A 197 4.81 -13.64 -24.25
N THR A 198 4.26 -14.38 -25.21
CA THR A 198 2.86 -14.83 -25.18
C THR A 198 2.68 -16.15 -25.91
N PHE A 199 1.75 -16.98 -25.42
CA PHE A 199 1.45 -18.26 -26.03
C PHE A 199 0.62 -18.13 -27.32
N THR A 200 -0.07 -17.00 -27.53
CA THR A 200 -0.93 -16.81 -28.71
C THR A 200 -0.13 -16.48 -29.95
N VAL A 201 -0.60 -16.94 -31.11
CA VAL A 201 -0.05 -16.61 -32.45
C VAL A 201 -1.06 -15.92 -33.36
N ALA A 202 -2.14 -15.40 -32.76
CA ALA A 202 -3.20 -14.73 -33.50
C ALA A 202 -2.67 -13.53 -34.30
N GLY A 203 -3.00 -13.47 -35.58
CA GLY A 203 -2.50 -12.43 -36.48
C GLY A 203 -2.90 -11.01 -36.06
N ALA A 204 -4.07 -10.85 -35.43
CA ALA A 204 -4.52 -9.56 -34.90
C ALA A 204 -3.63 -9.08 -33.74
N VAL A 205 -3.24 -9.97 -32.83
CA VAL A 205 -2.33 -9.66 -31.71
C VAL A 205 -0.96 -9.25 -32.23
N ARG A 206 -0.39 -10.02 -33.18
CA ARG A 206 0.88 -9.68 -33.81
C ARG A 206 0.86 -8.30 -34.47
N ARG A 207 -0.19 -7.98 -35.22
CA ARG A 207 -0.34 -6.66 -35.87
C ARG A 207 -0.49 -5.55 -34.85
N GLY A 208 -1.38 -5.71 -33.86
CA GLY A 208 -1.59 -4.68 -32.83
C GLY A 208 -0.33 -4.39 -32.01
N LEU A 209 0.45 -5.41 -31.66
CA LEU A 209 1.75 -5.22 -31.01
C LEU A 209 2.76 -4.52 -31.93
N ALA A 210 2.79 -4.87 -33.22
CA ALA A 210 3.66 -4.21 -34.19
C ALA A 210 3.30 -2.73 -34.37
N ASP A 211 2.01 -2.41 -34.48
CA ASP A 211 1.48 -1.05 -34.59
C ASP A 211 1.79 -0.22 -33.33
N ALA A 212 1.84 -0.86 -32.16
CA ALA A 212 2.25 -0.24 -30.90
C ALA A 212 3.78 -0.07 -30.74
N GLY A 213 4.59 -0.56 -31.69
CA GLY A 213 6.05 -0.36 -31.71
C GLY A 213 6.89 -1.55 -31.22
N PHE A 214 6.31 -2.75 -31.12
CA PHE A 214 7.07 -3.98 -30.85
C PHE A 214 7.54 -4.63 -32.15
N ALA A 215 8.81 -5.02 -32.22
CA ALA A 215 9.27 -5.97 -33.23
C ALA A 215 8.86 -7.37 -32.77
N VAL A 216 7.88 -7.98 -33.44
CA VAL A 216 7.27 -9.27 -33.05
C VAL A 216 7.65 -10.37 -34.02
N GLU A 217 8.12 -11.48 -33.48
CA GLU A 217 8.56 -12.66 -34.21
C GLU A 217 7.79 -13.90 -33.76
N LYS A 218 7.64 -14.86 -34.69
CA LYS A 218 7.14 -16.19 -34.39
C LYS A 218 8.32 -17.09 -34.08
N VAL A 219 8.23 -17.83 -32.99
CA VAL A 219 9.25 -18.79 -32.56
C VAL A 219 8.59 -20.14 -32.25
N PRO A 220 9.34 -21.25 -32.19
CA PRO A 220 8.78 -22.56 -31.83
C PRO A 220 8.02 -22.50 -30.49
N GLY A 221 6.83 -23.10 -30.48
CA GLY A 221 5.99 -23.18 -29.29
C GLY A 221 6.44 -24.27 -28.30
N PHE A 222 5.68 -24.46 -27.22
CA PHE A 222 5.92 -25.51 -26.22
C PHE A 222 4.91 -26.66 -26.35
N GLY A 223 5.38 -27.89 -26.13
CA GLY A 223 4.54 -29.09 -26.18
C GLY A 223 3.81 -29.26 -27.52
N ARG A 224 2.47 -29.27 -27.47
CA ARG A 224 1.62 -29.43 -28.67
C ARG A 224 1.45 -28.15 -29.49
N LYS A 225 1.78 -26.97 -28.94
CA LYS A 225 1.66 -25.68 -29.65
C LYS A 225 2.86 -25.52 -30.60
N ARG A 226 2.58 -25.34 -31.89
CA ARG A 226 3.62 -25.24 -32.95
C ARG A 226 4.47 -23.98 -32.84
N GLU A 227 3.82 -22.85 -32.54
CA GLU A 227 4.43 -21.53 -32.55
C GLU A 227 3.97 -20.74 -31.32
N ARG A 228 4.77 -19.77 -30.89
CA ARG A 228 4.42 -18.71 -29.93
C ARG A 228 4.95 -17.36 -30.45
N LEU A 229 4.58 -16.25 -29.82
CA LEU A 229 5.11 -14.93 -30.17
C LEU A 229 6.08 -14.42 -29.11
N GLU A 230 7.18 -13.86 -29.60
CA GLU A 230 8.12 -13.07 -28.81
C GLU A 230 8.22 -11.66 -29.40
N GLY A 231 8.37 -10.65 -28.54
CA GLY A 231 8.42 -9.25 -28.95
C GLY A 231 9.54 -8.49 -28.27
N VAL A 232 10.08 -7.47 -28.96
CA VAL A 232 11.01 -6.49 -28.38
C VAL A 232 10.52 -5.09 -28.68
N PHE A 233 10.30 -4.28 -27.65
CA PHE A 233 9.87 -2.89 -27.84
C PHE A 233 11.00 -2.07 -28.49
N LYS A 234 10.69 -1.46 -29.64
CA LYS A 234 11.64 -0.64 -30.42
C LYS A 234 11.37 0.87 -30.30
N GLY A 235 10.34 1.26 -29.55
CA GLY A 235 10.06 2.67 -29.27
C GLY A 235 11.15 3.34 -28.44
N SER A 236 11.10 4.66 -28.38
CA SER A 236 11.95 5.46 -27.49
C SER A 236 11.68 5.10 -26.04
N ALA A 237 12.73 4.98 -25.24
CA ALA A 237 12.60 4.70 -23.81
C ALA A 237 11.69 5.75 -23.14
N ALA A 238 10.83 5.31 -22.21
CA ALA A 238 10.32 6.21 -21.19
C ALA A 238 11.48 6.98 -20.54
N THR A 239 11.24 8.21 -20.08
CA THR A 239 12.24 9.00 -19.35
C THR A 239 12.97 8.13 -18.34
N ALA A 240 14.31 8.20 -18.34
CA ALA A 240 15.12 7.37 -17.46
C ALA A 240 14.62 7.49 -16.02
N PRO A 241 14.48 6.37 -15.29
CA PRO A 241 14.06 6.41 -13.90
C PRO A 241 15.02 7.29 -13.10
N PRO A 242 14.55 7.97 -12.04
CA PRO A 242 15.42 8.74 -11.17
C PRO A 242 16.53 7.83 -10.63
N ALA A 243 17.73 8.39 -10.47
CA ALA A 243 18.81 7.68 -9.80
C ALA A 243 18.33 7.28 -8.39
N PRO A 244 18.68 6.07 -7.90
CA PRO A 244 18.35 5.67 -6.54
C PRO A 244 18.80 6.75 -5.55
N PRO A 245 18.01 7.02 -4.50
CA PRO A 245 18.34 8.07 -3.55
C PRO A 245 19.65 7.71 -2.86
N GLY A 246 20.50 8.70 -2.59
CA GLY A 246 21.72 8.50 -1.80
C GLY A 246 21.40 8.26 -0.32
N SER A 247 22.07 9.00 0.55
CA SER A 247 21.79 9.06 1.98
C SER A 247 20.41 9.68 2.27
N VAL A 248 19.72 9.17 3.29
CA VAL A 248 18.37 9.61 3.67
C VAL A 248 18.34 10.00 5.14
N ALA A 249 17.84 11.19 5.44
CA ALA A 249 17.49 11.62 6.79
C ALA A 249 15.96 11.70 6.95
N ILE A 250 15.46 11.25 8.11
CA ILE A 250 14.05 11.29 8.48
C ILE A 250 13.91 12.13 9.75
N ILE A 251 13.05 13.15 9.71
CA ILE A 251 12.70 13.95 10.89
C ILE A 251 11.35 13.47 11.40
N GLY A 252 11.34 12.80 12.56
CA GLY A 252 10.16 12.25 13.22
C GLY A 252 10.41 10.85 13.79
N GLY A 253 9.67 10.50 14.85
CA GLY A 253 9.80 9.22 15.58
C GLY A 253 8.48 8.45 15.68
N GLY A 254 7.47 8.81 14.88
CA GLY A 254 6.16 8.15 14.89
C GLY A 254 6.04 7.00 13.88
N ILE A 255 4.80 6.53 13.68
CA ILE A 255 4.50 5.43 12.75
C ILE A 255 4.93 5.71 11.30
N ALA A 256 4.88 6.99 10.88
CA ALA A 256 5.36 7.42 9.58
C ALA A 256 6.86 7.14 9.41
N ALA A 257 7.67 7.52 10.40
CA ALA A 257 9.12 7.29 10.38
C ALA A 257 9.47 5.78 10.45
N ALA A 258 8.81 5.01 11.33
CA ALA A 258 9.03 3.57 11.41
C ALA A 258 8.67 2.85 10.09
N SER A 259 7.60 3.29 9.42
CA SER A 259 7.21 2.76 8.10
C SER A 259 8.22 3.11 7.00
N LEU A 260 8.77 4.33 7.02
CA LEU A 260 9.84 4.76 6.10
C LEU A 260 11.12 3.95 6.30
N VAL A 261 11.52 3.74 7.56
CA VAL A 261 12.65 2.87 7.90
C VAL A 261 12.43 1.47 7.33
N LYS A 262 11.24 0.88 7.52
CA LYS A 262 10.93 -0.44 6.96
C LYS A 262 11.05 -0.48 5.45
N ALA A 263 10.44 0.48 4.74
CA ALA A 263 10.49 0.57 3.29
C ALA A 263 11.92 0.77 2.75
N LEU A 264 12.76 1.55 3.44
CA LEU A 264 14.17 1.74 3.11
C LEU A 264 15.01 0.47 3.38
N SER A 265 14.72 -0.25 4.47
CA SER A 265 15.45 -1.47 4.84
C SER A 265 15.32 -2.56 3.76
N TRP A 266 14.16 -2.71 3.13
CA TRP A 266 13.93 -3.63 2.01
C TRP A 266 14.73 -3.29 0.75
N ARG A 267 15.29 -2.09 0.69
CA ARG A 267 16.18 -1.62 -0.38
C ARG A 267 17.63 -1.54 0.08
N GLY A 268 17.95 -2.15 1.22
CA GLY A 268 19.29 -2.15 1.81
C GLY A 268 19.76 -0.77 2.29
N LYS A 269 18.83 0.17 2.53
CA LYS A 269 19.15 1.53 2.97
C LYS A 269 18.88 1.70 4.46
N ARG A 270 19.82 2.33 5.15
CA ARG A 270 19.71 2.67 6.57
C ARG A 270 19.66 4.20 6.72
N PRO A 271 18.50 4.78 7.08
CA PRO A 271 18.39 6.23 7.24
C PRO A 271 19.00 6.72 8.56
N CYS A 272 19.31 8.01 8.61
CA CYS A 272 19.47 8.74 9.87
C CYS A 272 18.09 9.20 10.36
N VAL A 273 17.69 8.81 11.57
CA VAL A 273 16.39 9.19 12.15
C VAL A 273 16.62 10.19 13.28
N ILE A 274 15.96 11.34 13.22
CA ILE A 274 16.05 12.42 14.23
C ILE A 274 14.66 12.65 14.79
N ALA A 275 14.46 12.44 16.09
CA ALA A 275 13.19 12.68 16.74
C ALA A 275 13.36 13.08 18.20
N LYS A 276 12.75 14.18 18.61
CA LYS A 276 12.69 14.60 20.01
C LYS A 276 11.90 13.56 20.82
N GLY A 277 12.51 13.04 21.87
CA GLY A 277 11.98 11.98 22.74
C GLY A 277 12.06 10.56 22.16
N GLY A 278 12.67 10.39 20.98
CA GLY A 278 12.85 9.08 20.35
C GLY A 278 11.56 8.49 19.73
N TRP A 279 11.50 7.16 19.66
CA TRP A 279 10.40 6.42 19.06
C TRP A 279 9.12 6.58 19.89
N GLY A 280 8.01 6.93 19.24
CA GLY A 280 6.70 7.02 19.87
C GLY A 280 6.47 8.25 20.74
N ALA A 281 7.39 9.21 20.85
CA ALA A 281 7.21 10.36 21.76
C ALA A 281 6.02 11.29 21.43
N GLY A 282 5.52 11.25 20.19
CA GLY A 282 4.37 12.06 19.73
C GLY A 282 3.05 11.28 19.67
N ALA A 283 2.17 11.63 18.73
CA ALA A 283 0.83 11.02 18.61
C ALA A 283 0.79 9.50 18.35
N SER A 284 1.94 8.88 18.07
CA SER A 284 2.06 7.43 17.93
C SER A 284 2.46 6.72 19.24
N GLY A 285 2.48 7.39 20.39
CA GLY A 285 2.95 6.82 21.67
C GLY A 285 1.90 6.30 22.64
N GLY A 286 0.62 6.41 22.31
CA GLY A 286 -0.45 6.01 23.23
C GLY A 286 -0.39 4.53 23.60
N PRO A 287 -0.92 4.11 24.77
CA PRO A 287 -0.89 2.73 25.23
C PRO A 287 -1.46 1.72 24.22
N ALA A 288 -2.53 2.10 23.51
CA ALA A 288 -3.02 1.38 22.36
C ALA A 288 -3.77 2.29 21.39
N ALA A 289 -3.93 1.85 20.15
CA ALA A 289 -4.69 2.56 19.13
C ALA A 289 -5.50 1.59 18.25
N LEU A 290 -6.71 1.97 17.87
CA LEU A 290 -7.47 1.18 16.90
C LEU A 290 -6.84 1.24 15.52
N PHE A 291 -6.79 0.08 14.88
CA PHE A 291 -6.38 -0.11 13.50
C PHE A 291 -7.62 -0.45 12.66
N THR A 292 -8.16 0.55 11.96
CA THR A 292 -9.41 0.39 11.19
C THR A 292 -9.33 1.13 9.83
N PRO A 293 -10.02 0.64 8.79
CA PRO A 293 -10.07 1.29 7.48
C PRO A 293 -10.87 2.59 7.51
N ARG A 294 -10.55 3.50 6.58
CA ARG A 294 -11.39 4.67 6.30
C ARG A 294 -12.44 4.28 5.26
N LEU A 295 -13.72 4.36 5.64
CA LEU A 295 -14.83 3.91 4.80
C LEU A 295 -15.63 5.08 4.22
N GLU A 296 -15.83 5.05 2.91
CA GLU A 296 -16.75 5.93 2.17
C GLU A 296 -17.62 5.09 1.21
N ALA A 297 -18.89 5.46 1.06
CA ALA A 297 -19.80 4.84 0.10
C ALA A 297 -19.63 5.42 -1.31
N ALA A 298 -18.39 5.45 -1.82
CA ALA A 298 -18.10 5.92 -3.18
C ALA A 298 -16.84 5.26 -3.76
N ASP A 299 -16.89 4.88 -5.03
CA ASP A 299 -15.70 4.46 -5.78
C ASP A 299 -14.94 5.70 -6.28
N ARG A 300 -13.94 6.13 -5.52
CA ARG A 300 -13.10 7.31 -5.82
C ARG A 300 -11.62 6.98 -5.61
N PRO A 301 -10.70 7.65 -6.32
CA PRO A 301 -9.26 7.35 -6.23
C PRO A 301 -8.70 7.36 -4.79
N HIS A 302 -9.08 8.34 -3.97
CA HIS A 302 -8.61 8.41 -2.58
C HIS A 302 -9.22 7.33 -1.68
N VAL A 303 -10.43 6.84 -2.02
CA VAL A 303 -11.09 5.76 -1.29
C VAL A 303 -10.35 4.45 -1.55
N ARG A 304 -10.10 4.11 -2.83
CA ARG A 304 -9.28 2.95 -3.20
C ARG A 304 -7.89 3.03 -2.56
N ALA A 305 -7.22 4.17 -2.65
CA ALA A 305 -5.88 4.36 -2.08
C ALA A 305 -5.85 4.11 -0.57
N THR A 306 -6.82 4.64 0.19
CA THR A 306 -6.87 4.46 1.66
C THR A 306 -7.29 3.05 2.09
N LEU A 307 -8.17 2.38 1.33
CA LEU A 307 -8.51 0.97 1.55
C LEU A 307 -7.31 0.05 1.28
N ASN A 308 -6.62 0.25 0.17
CA ASN A 308 -5.42 -0.52 -0.17
C ASN A 308 -4.29 -0.26 0.83
N ALA A 309 -4.19 0.96 1.37
CA ALA A 309 -3.24 1.29 2.43
C ALA A 309 -3.52 0.51 3.71
N PHE A 310 -4.80 0.42 4.12
CA PHE A 310 -5.22 -0.40 5.24
C PHE A 310 -4.89 -1.88 5.03
N GLU A 311 -5.19 -2.43 3.86
CA GLU A 311 -4.93 -3.86 3.58
C GLU A 311 -3.44 -4.19 3.52
N TYR A 312 -2.63 -3.28 2.97
CA TYR A 312 -1.18 -3.42 3.00
C TYR A 312 -0.64 -3.38 4.44
N ALA A 313 -1.08 -2.41 5.25
CA ALA A 313 -0.70 -2.33 6.65
C ALA A 313 -1.13 -3.58 7.42
N ARG A 314 -2.34 -4.10 7.16
CA ARG A 314 -2.84 -5.32 7.79
C ARG A 314 -1.96 -6.53 7.47
N ALA A 315 -1.57 -6.70 6.21
CA ALA A 315 -0.67 -7.79 5.81
C ALA A 315 0.73 -7.63 6.41
N LEU A 316 1.26 -6.41 6.44
CA LEU A 316 2.58 -6.12 7.02
C LEU A 316 2.63 -6.38 8.54
N TYR A 317 1.55 -6.03 9.25
CA TYR A 317 1.48 -6.19 10.70
C TYR A 317 1.17 -7.63 11.12
N ASP A 318 0.73 -8.49 10.21
CA ASP A 318 0.45 -9.88 10.53
C ASP A 318 1.74 -10.58 11.01
N GLY A 319 1.72 -11.06 12.25
CA GLY A 319 2.89 -11.67 12.89
C GLY A 319 3.92 -10.70 13.47
N LEU A 320 3.70 -9.37 13.41
CA LEU A 320 4.52 -8.41 14.16
C LEU A 320 4.04 -8.28 15.59
N ASP A 321 4.99 -8.14 16.52
CA ASP A 321 4.68 -7.88 17.92
C ASP A 321 3.95 -6.54 18.09
N GLY A 322 2.97 -6.53 18.98
CA GLY A 322 2.10 -5.39 19.23
C GLY A 322 0.93 -5.20 18.25
N PHE A 323 0.73 -6.07 17.26
CA PHE A 323 -0.50 -6.04 16.45
C PHE A 323 -1.51 -7.11 16.89
N HIS A 324 -2.77 -6.70 17.05
CA HIS A 324 -3.85 -7.56 17.52
C HIS A 324 -5.02 -7.56 16.55
N GLY A 325 -5.05 -8.53 15.63
CA GLY A 325 -6.09 -8.69 14.61
C GLY A 325 -7.41 -9.29 15.14
N SER A 326 -8.08 -8.60 16.08
CA SER A 326 -9.29 -9.07 16.75
C SER A 326 -10.60 -8.86 15.95
N GLY A 327 -10.54 -8.12 14.85
CA GLY A 327 -11.69 -7.44 14.29
C GLY A 327 -12.13 -6.24 15.16
N VAL A 328 -12.93 -5.34 14.58
CA VAL A 328 -13.50 -4.18 15.29
C VAL A 328 -14.96 -4.02 14.92
N VAL A 329 -15.81 -3.75 15.90
CA VAL A 329 -17.21 -3.37 15.67
C VAL A 329 -17.28 -1.87 15.49
N ARG A 330 -17.73 -1.40 14.32
CA ARG A 330 -18.09 0.00 14.13
C ARG A 330 -19.60 0.13 14.34
N ALA A 331 -20.00 0.62 15.51
CA ALA A 331 -21.40 0.85 15.80
C ALA A 331 -21.96 1.99 14.95
N ALA A 332 -23.26 1.91 14.64
CA ALA A 332 -23.98 2.97 13.97
C ALA A 332 -24.06 4.20 14.87
N SER A 333 -23.43 5.29 14.45
CA SER A 333 -23.64 6.59 15.08
C SER A 333 -24.92 7.23 14.54
N ALA A 334 -25.48 8.19 15.29
CA ALA A 334 -26.61 9.00 14.82
C ALA A 334 -26.34 9.70 13.46
N HIS A 335 -25.07 9.90 13.11
CA HIS A 335 -24.64 10.54 11.86
C HIS A 335 -24.45 9.57 10.69
N ASP A 336 -24.18 8.29 10.96
CA ASP A 336 -23.82 7.34 9.91
C ASP A 336 -25.04 6.77 9.20
N GLY A 337 -26.17 6.55 9.90
CA GLY A 337 -27.39 5.95 9.36
C GLY A 337 -27.22 4.48 8.95
N ALA A 338 -28.08 3.58 9.43
CA ALA A 338 -27.96 2.13 9.21
C ALA A 338 -27.88 1.75 7.71
N GLU A 339 -28.66 2.42 6.86
CA GLU A 339 -28.68 2.17 5.41
C GLU A 339 -27.36 2.51 4.71
N ARG A 340 -26.65 3.56 5.16
CA ARG A 340 -25.33 3.90 4.61
C ARG A 340 -24.30 2.83 4.96
N LEU A 341 -24.35 2.29 6.18
CA LEU A 341 -23.44 1.22 6.60
C LEU A 341 -23.70 -0.07 5.80
N LYS A 342 -24.97 -0.45 5.63
CA LYS A 342 -25.33 -1.58 4.75
C LYS A 342 -24.82 -1.38 3.32
N ARG A 343 -24.97 -0.17 2.76
CA ARG A 343 -24.42 0.17 1.44
C ARG A 343 -22.90 0.01 1.39
N ILE A 344 -22.18 0.51 2.40
CA ILE A 344 -20.71 0.36 2.50
C ILE A 344 -20.32 -1.12 2.50
N ALA A 345 -20.97 -1.95 3.31
CA ALA A 345 -20.70 -3.39 3.35
C ALA A 345 -20.96 -4.07 1.99
N ALA A 346 -22.09 -3.74 1.34
CA ALA A 346 -22.44 -4.28 0.03
C ALA A 346 -21.42 -3.90 -1.06
N MET A 347 -20.93 -2.65 -1.05
CA MET A 347 -19.90 -2.19 -1.99
C MET A 347 -18.56 -2.92 -1.82
N MET A 348 -18.29 -3.50 -0.64
CA MET A 348 -17.03 -4.14 -0.27
C MET A 348 -17.22 -5.62 0.09
N ALA A 349 -18.23 -6.28 -0.49
CA ALA A 349 -18.54 -7.68 -0.21
C ALA A 349 -17.32 -8.59 -0.43
N GLY A 350 -17.04 -9.47 0.54
CA GLY A 350 -15.88 -10.37 0.51
C GLY A 350 -14.56 -9.72 0.95
N ALA A 351 -14.52 -8.43 1.26
CA ALA A 351 -13.33 -7.74 1.80
C ALA A 351 -13.26 -7.71 3.34
N GLY A 352 -14.08 -8.50 4.03
CA GLY A 352 -14.11 -8.55 5.50
C GLY A 352 -14.81 -7.37 6.18
N ILE A 353 -15.76 -6.73 5.47
CA ILE A 353 -16.63 -5.68 6.01
C ILE A 353 -18.05 -6.20 5.94
N VAL A 354 -18.60 -6.55 7.10
CA VAL A 354 -19.87 -7.26 7.22
C VAL A 354 -20.90 -6.37 7.90
N ALA A 355 -22.08 -6.24 7.31
CA ALA A 355 -23.18 -5.51 7.93
C ALA A 355 -23.73 -6.29 9.14
N GLN A 356 -24.04 -5.58 10.21
CA GLN A 356 -24.72 -6.08 11.40
C GLN A 356 -25.90 -5.17 11.73
N ASP A 357 -26.82 -5.63 12.58
CA ASP A 357 -28.01 -4.86 12.96
C ASP A 357 -27.67 -3.50 13.57
N THR A 358 -26.59 -3.44 14.36
CA THR A 358 -26.14 -2.26 15.09
C THR A 358 -24.93 -1.55 14.49
N GLY A 359 -24.49 -1.94 13.28
CA GLY A 359 -23.33 -1.32 12.64
C GLY A 359 -22.61 -2.20 11.62
N LEU A 360 -21.28 -2.19 11.67
CA LEU A 360 -20.40 -3.01 10.84
C LEU A 360 -19.46 -3.85 11.71
N LEU A 361 -19.24 -5.10 11.31
CA LEU A 361 -18.08 -5.85 11.72
C LEU A 361 -16.96 -5.64 10.68
N LEU A 362 -15.83 -5.14 11.16
CA LEU A 362 -14.60 -4.99 10.38
C LEU A 362 -13.68 -6.15 10.77
N GLU A 363 -13.81 -7.29 10.09
CA GLU A 363 -13.18 -8.56 10.48
C GLU A 363 -11.65 -8.48 10.45
N ARG A 364 -11.12 -7.71 9.50
CA ARG A 364 -9.68 -7.55 9.29
C ARG A 364 -9.08 -6.42 10.12
N ALA A 365 -9.89 -5.65 10.82
CA ALA A 365 -9.43 -4.59 11.70
C ALA A 365 -8.87 -5.15 13.01
N GLY A 366 -8.36 -4.27 13.85
CA GLY A 366 -7.83 -4.66 15.15
C GLY A 366 -7.37 -3.45 15.94
N TRP A 367 -6.34 -3.65 16.75
CA TRP A 367 -5.68 -2.60 17.51
C TRP A 367 -4.19 -2.87 17.61
N VAL A 368 -3.44 -1.84 18.01
CA VAL A 368 -1.97 -1.89 18.10
C VAL A 368 -1.50 -1.41 19.46
N GLU A 369 -0.40 -1.99 19.93
CA GLU A 369 0.48 -1.52 21.02
C GLU A 369 1.68 -0.80 20.38
N PRO A 370 1.66 0.54 20.28
CA PRO A 370 2.69 1.26 19.55
C PRO A 370 4.10 1.07 20.11
N SER A 371 4.24 0.88 21.42
CA SER A 371 5.53 0.63 22.08
C SER A 371 6.22 -0.65 21.60
N ARG A 372 5.47 -1.62 21.09
CA ARG A 372 5.97 -2.87 20.51
C ARG A 372 6.03 -2.83 18.99
N LEU A 373 4.99 -2.27 18.36
CA LEU A 373 4.87 -2.23 16.91
C LEU A 373 5.91 -1.30 16.25
N LEU A 374 6.20 -0.13 16.85
CA LEU A 374 7.16 0.81 16.26
C LEU A 374 8.58 0.21 16.18
N PRO A 375 9.15 -0.38 17.26
CA PRO A 375 10.41 -1.11 17.17
C PRO A 375 10.37 -2.30 16.19
N ALA A 376 9.27 -3.07 16.15
CA ALA A 376 9.14 -4.20 15.23
C ALA A 376 9.22 -3.77 13.74
N LEU A 377 8.76 -2.56 13.43
CA LEU A 377 8.88 -1.96 12.09
C LEU A 377 10.25 -1.33 11.84
N ALA A 378 10.77 -0.57 12.80
CA ALA A 378 12.02 0.17 12.68
C ALA A 378 13.27 -0.74 12.70
N GLY A 379 13.14 -1.94 13.28
CA GLY A 379 14.28 -2.85 13.44
C GLY A 379 15.36 -2.27 14.35
N ASP A 380 16.61 -2.37 13.91
CA ASP A 380 17.81 -1.95 14.65
C ASP A 380 18.26 -0.51 14.32
N VAL A 381 17.43 0.27 13.63
CA VAL A 381 17.75 1.66 13.28
C VAL A 381 17.57 2.56 14.53
N PRO A 382 18.66 3.18 15.03
CA PRO A 382 18.59 4.06 16.18
C PRO A 382 17.89 5.36 15.80
N VAL A 383 17.26 5.97 16.78
CA VAL A 383 16.73 7.32 16.70
C VAL A 383 17.63 8.25 17.50
N MET A 384 18.10 9.32 16.87
CA MET A 384 18.79 10.40 17.55
C MET A 384 17.75 11.23 18.30
N ASP A 385 17.81 11.20 19.64
CA ASP A 385 16.99 12.05 20.49
C ASP A 385 17.47 13.50 20.42
N ALA A 386 17.00 14.20 19.40
CA ALA A 386 17.32 15.59 19.13
C ALA A 386 16.15 16.28 18.41
N ARG A 387 16.07 17.60 18.57
CA ARG A 387 15.12 18.42 17.83
C ARG A 387 15.81 19.02 16.60
N ALA A 388 15.35 18.63 15.41
CA ALA A 388 15.70 19.33 14.18
C ALA A 388 15.03 20.71 14.17
N ALA A 389 15.81 21.77 14.39
CA ALA A 389 15.31 23.14 14.46
C ALA A 389 15.40 23.86 13.11
N ARG A 390 16.41 23.53 12.31
CA ARG A 390 16.67 24.16 11.01
C ARG A 390 17.09 23.13 9.97
N ILE A 391 16.71 23.38 8.72
CA ILE A 391 17.20 22.66 7.55
C ILE A 391 17.69 23.65 6.49
N ALA A 392 18.77 23.30 5.80
CA ALA A 392 19.34 24.13 4.75
C ALA A 392 19.88 23.27 3.59
N PRO A 393 19.77 23.73 2.33
CA PRO A 393 20.39 23.04 1.20
C PRO A 393 21.92 23.10 1.31
N LEU A 394 22.59 22.01 0.97
CA LEU A 394 24.04 21.94 0.87
C LEU A 394 24.52 22.41 -0.51
N VAL A 395 25.69 23.07 -0.57
CA VAL A 395 26.31 23.54 -1.82
C VAL A 395 26.58 22.37 -2.79
N THR A 396 26.91 21.20 -2.23
CA THR A 396 27.19 19.96 -2.98
C THR A 396 25.92 19.22 -3.45
N GLY A 397 24.74 19.74 -3.13
CA GLY A 397 23.47 19.02 -3.23
C GLY A 397 23.13 18.29 -1.93
N GLY A 398 21.83 18.08 -1.69
CA GLY A 398 21.31 17.52 -0.45
C GLY A 398 20.95 18.57 0.60
N TRP A 399 20.82 18.12 1.85
CA TRP A 399 20.28 18.87 2.97
C TRP A 399 21.13 18.68 4.22
N GLN A 400 21.35 19.77 4.94
CA GLN A 400 21.87 19.77 6.30
C GLN A 400 20.71 19.98 7.28
N VAL A 401 20.73 19.21 8.36
CA VAL A 401 19.81 19.32 9.50
C VAL A 401 20.60 19.76 10.73
N SER A 402 20.14 20.78 11.42
CA SER A 402 20.77 21.29 12.65
C SER A 402 19.77 21.51 13.78
N ASP A 403 20.28 21.50 15.02
CA ASP A 403 19.51 21.83 16.21
C ASP A 403 19.40 23.35 16.44
N GLY A 404 18.77 23.73 17.55
CA GLY A 404 18.54 25.14 17.91
C GLY A 404 19.82 25.90 18.28
N GLU A 405 20.93 25.21 18.54
CA GLU A 405 22.23 25.79 18.86
C GLU A 405 23.12 25.90 17.61
N GLY A 406 22.63 25.43 16.46
CA GLY A 406 23.36 25.41 15.20
C GLY A 406 24.30 24.20 15.05
N ARG A 407 24.24 23.22 15.95
CA ARG A 407 25.02 21.99 15.81
C ARG A 407 24.39 21.14 14.70
N VAL A 408 25.23 20.64 13.80
CA VAL A 408 24.82 19.73 12.73
C VAL A 408 24.43 18.37 13.32
N LEU A 409 23.23 17.91 13.00
CA LEU A 409 22.69 16.62 13.38
C LEU A 409 22.88 15.58 12.27
N ALA A 410 22.69 15.99 11.01
CA ALA A 410 22.87 15.13 9.85
C ALA A 410 23.05 15.95 8.56
N ASP A 411 23.81 15.38 7.62
CA ASP A 411 23.78 15.74 6.20
C ASP A 411 23.19 14.55 5.41
N ALA A 412 22.32 14.81 4.44
CA ALA A 412 21.70 13.77 3.62
C ALA A 412 21.32 14.24 2.21
N ASP A 413 21.39 13.35 1.23
CA ASP A 413 20.96 13.63 -0.15
C ASP A 413 19.45 13.83 -0.25
N GLN A 414 18.69 13.10 0.58
CA GLN A 414 17.25 13.19 0.68
C GLN A 414 16.82 13.41 2.13
N LEU A 415 15.88 14.33 2.33
CA LEU A 415 15.29 14.62 3.63
C LEU A 415 13.78 14.35 3.58
N ILE A 416 13.28 13.57 4.54
CA ILE A 416 11.86 13.25 4.67
C ILE A 416 11.33 13.80 5.98
N LEU A 417 10.33 14.67 5.92
CA LEU A 417 9.64 15.19 7.10
C LEU A 417 8.44 14.31 7.45
N ALA A 418 8.54 13.67 8.61
CA ALA A 418 7.56 12.77 9.21
C ALA A 418 7.23 13.19 10.66
N SER A 419 7.31 14.50 10.94
CA SER A 419 7.26 15.11 12.27
C SER A 419 5.84 15.24 12.86
N GLY A 420 4.81 14.78 12.15
CA GLY A 420 3.43 14.83 12.64
C GLY A 420 2.97 16.26 12.92
N ALA A 421 2.53 16.53 14.16
CA ALA A 421 2.03 17.84 14.59
C ALA A 421 3.12 18.79 15.10
N ASP A 422 4.38 18.35 15.15
CA ASP A 422 5.49 19.21 15.56
C ASP A 422 5.70 20.33 14.55
N ALA A 423 6.16 21.47 15.05
CA ALA A 423 6.54 22.60 14.20
C ALA A 423 7.59 22.18 13.17
N LEU A 424 7.39 22.61 11.92
CA LEU A 424 8.36 22.37 10.85
C LEU A 424 9.69 23.10 11.17
N PRO A 425 10.84 22.52 10.79
CA PRO A 425 12.12 23.20 10.91
C PRO A 425 12.15 24.52 10.13
N GLU A 426 12.90 25.49 10.63
CA GLU A 426 13.23 26.71 9.88
C GLU A 426 13.91 26.34 8.55
N GLY A 427 13.56 27.04 7.47
CA GLY A 427 14.10 26.78 6.12
C GLY A 427 13.29 25.78 5.28
N ALA A 428 12.24 25.19 5.84
CA ALA A 428 11.42 24.20 5.13
C ALA A 428 10.57 24.73 3.96
N ASP A 429 10.46 26.06 3.78
CA ASP A 429 9.83 26.82 2.67
C ASP A 429 8.77 26.06 1.83
N MET A 430 7.87 25.34 2.50
CA MET A 430 6.90 24.46 1.85
C MET A 430 5.49 24.93 2.11
N TYR A 431 4.59 24.62 1.17
CA TYR A 431 3.18 24.88 1.29
C TYR A 431 2.42 23.61 1.65
N LEU A 432 2.05 23.50 2.93
CA LEU A 432 1.16 22.48 3.44
C LEU A 432 0.21 23.11 4.46
N PRO A 433 -1.11 23.21 4.18
CA PRO A 433 -2.07 23.82 5.10
C PRO A 433 -2.47 22.84 6.21
N ALA A 434 -1.49 22.40 7.01
CA ALA A 434 -1.70 21.45 8.10
C ALA A 434 -2.24 22.15 9.35
N ASP A 435 -3.24 21.53 9.97
CA ASP A 435 -3.77 21.91 11.28
C ASP A 435 -3.36 20.87 12.33
N VAL A 436 -3.36 21.32 13.59
CA VAL A 436 -3.09 20.49 14.75
C VAL A 436 -4.40 20.25 15.51
N LEU A 437 -4.72 18.98 15.77
CA LEU A 437 -5.92 18.57 16.48
C LEU A 437 -5.56 17.71 17.71
N PRO A 438 -5.53 18.30 18.92
CA PRO A 438 -5.35 17.55 20.16
C PRO A 438 -6.41 16.48 20.36
N GLY A 439 -6.05 15.44 21.10
CA GLY A 439 -6.97 14.38 21.53
C GLY A 439 -6.35 13.56 22.64
N GLN A 440 -7.22 13.06 23.50
CA GLN A 440 -6.85 12.38 24.73
C GLN A 440 -7.58 11.05 24.84
N ILE A 441 -6.90 10.07 25.42
CA ILE A 441 -7.38 8.72 25.67
C ILE A 441 -7.02 8.36 27.11
N ALA A 442 -7.80 7.47 27.71
CA ALA A 442 -7.58 7.05 29.08
C ALA A 442 -7.74 5.54 29.22
N ARG A 443 -6.95 4.97 30.12
CA ARG A 443 -7.04 3.57 30.56
C ARG A 443 -7.69 3.56 31.93
N PHE A 444 -8.74 2.76 32.06
CA PHE A 444 -9.57 2.68 33.26
C PHE A 444 -9.46 1.29 33.89
N ALA A 445 -9.54 1.23 35.21
CA ALA A 445 -9.84 0.00 35.90
C ALA A 445 -11.22 -0.50 35.43
N TYR A 446 -11.33 -1.81 35.18
CA TYR A 446 -12.54 -2.40 34.62
C TYR A 446 -12.76 -3.77 35.26
N ASP A 447 -13.76 -3.85 36.14
CA ASP A 447 -14.10 -5.07 36.89
C ASP A 447 -15.33 -5.73 36.27
N SER A 448 -15.14 -6.24 35.05
CA SER A 448 -16.20 -6.88 34.26
C SER A 448 -15.60 -7.78 33.18
N PRO A 449 -16.37 -8.73 32.61
CA PRO A 449 -15.89 -9.57 31.53
C PRO A 449 -15.34 -8.77 30.34
N PRO A 450 -14.29 -9.25 29.66
CA PRO A 450 -13.64 -8.52 28.59
C PRO A 450 -14.60 -8.29 27.41
N ILE A 451 -14.50 -7.12 26.80
CA ILE A 451 -15.24 -6.81 25.58
C ILE A 451 -14.55 -7.55 24.43
N HIS A 452 -15.23 -8.56 23.90
CA HIS A 452 -14.65 -9.51 22.93
C HIS A 452 -14.04 -8.84 21.69
N ARG A 453 -14.57 -7.70 21.26
CA ARG A 453 -14.02 -6.92 20.14
C ARG A 453 -14.01 -5.45 20.49
N PRO A 454 -12.94 -4.70 20.15
CA PRO A 454 -12.96 -3.25 20.24
C PRO A 454 -14.15 -2.67 19.47
N VAL A 455 -14.68 -1.56 19.98
CA VAL A 455 -15.86 -0.90 19.44
C VAL A 455 -15.53 0.55 19.09
N ALA A 456 -16.07 1.08 18.00
CA ALA A 456 -15.93 2.47 17.59
C ALA A 456 -17.27 3.09 17.11
N TRP A 457 -17.58 4.31 17.55
CA TRP A 457 -18.82 5.04 17.20
C TRP A 457 -18.64 6.57 17.05
N GLY A 458 -17.39 7.03 17.05
CA GLY A 458 -17.00 8.45 17.18
C GLY A 458 -16.01 8.62 18.34
N HIS A 459 -16.26 7.83 19.38
CA HIS A 459 -15.27 7.37 20.34
C HIS A 459 -14.93 5.90 20.03
N TYR A 460 -14.10 5.30 20.87
CA TYR A 460 -13.75 3.91 20.83
C TYR A 460 -13.43 3.39 22.22
N LEU A 461 -13.57 2.08 22.38
CA LEU A 461 -13.10 1.34 23.55
C LEU A 461 -12.49 -0.01 23.15
N ALA A 462 -11.60 -0.51 23.99
CA ALA A 462 -10.97 -1.82 23.85
C ALA A 462 -10.55 -2.35 25.23
N THR A 463 -10.82 -3.62 25.51
CA THR A 463 -10.20 -4.29 26.67
C THR A 463 -8.76 -4.69 26.31
N LEU A 464 -7.81 -4.32 27.15
CA LEU A 464 -6.39 -4.64 26.98
C LEU A 464 -6.06 -6.00 27.63
N PRO A 465 -4.90 -6.63 27.29
CA PRO A 465 -4.53 -7.94 27.81
C PRO A 465 -4.43 -8.04 29.34
N ASP A 466 -4.22 -6.92 30.02
CA ASP A 466 -4.16 -6.83 31.49
C ASP A 466 -5.56 -6.70 32.16
N GLY A 467 -6.63 -6.79 31.37
CA GLY A 467 -8.02 -6.69 31.84
C GLY A 467 -8.54 -5.25 31.96
N THR A 468 -7.71 -4.23 31.72
CA THR A 468 -8.13 -2.83 31.80
C THR A 468 -8.89 -2.38 30.55
N LEU A 469 -9.66 -1.30 30.66
CA LEU A 469 -10.40 -0.73 29.53
C LEU A 469 -9.72 0.54 29.02
N LEU A 470 -9.28 0.52 27.76
CA LEU A 470 -8.91 1.73 27.04
C LEU A 470 -10.16 2.38 26.45
N ALA A 471 -10.33 3.69 26.62
CA ALA A 471 -11.38 4.45 25.96
C ALA A 471 -10.89 5.83 25.50
N GLY A 472 -11.49 6.34 24.43
CA GLY A 472 -11.12 7.61 23.84
C GLY A 472 -11.76 7.81 22.46
N ALA A 473 -11.31 8.72 21.60
CA ALA A 473 -10.50 9.87 21.97
C ALA A 473 -11.39 11.12 22.01
N THR A 474 -11.02 12.08 22.85
CA THR A 474 -11.56 13.44 22.77
C THR A 474 -11.20 14.08 21.43
N HIS A 475 -11.99 15.07 21.00
CA HIS A 475 -11.75 15.85 19.77
C HIS A 475 -11.77 17.34 20.07
N GLU A 476 -10.64 17.85 20.54
CA GLU A 476 -10.53 19.17 21.15
C GLU A 476 -10.37 20.24 20.07
N ARG A 477 -11.48 20.92 19.74
CA ARG A 477 -11.48 22.08 18.84
C ARG A 477 -11.46 23.34 19.71
N GLY A 478 -10.29 23.91 19.94
CA GLY A 478 -10.12 25.12 20.76
C GLY A 478 -9.14 24.88 21.90
N GLU A 479 -9.53 25.23 23.12
CA GLU A 479 -8.72 25.00 24.32
C GLU A 479 -8.53 23.51 24.56
N ARG A 480 -7.31 23.15 25.00
CA ARG A 480 -6.95 21.78 25.32
C ARG A 480 -7.56 21.41 26.66
N LEU A 481 -8.27 20.28 26.72
CA LEU A 481 -8.84 19.78 27.98
C LEU A 481 -7.72 19.38 28.94
N THR A 482 -7.94 19.61 30.22
CA THR A 482 -7.14 18.97 31.28
C THR A 482 -7.37 17.45 31.26
N PRO A 483 -6.44 16.64 31.80
CA PRO A 483 -6.63 15.19 31.89
C PRO A 483 -7.92 14.76 32.60
N ASP A 484 -8.35 15.50 33.63
CA ASP A 484 -9.56 15.19 34.39
C ASP A 484 -10.83 15.50 33.57
N GLU A 485 -10.90 16.67 32.93
CA GLU A 485 -12.01 17.01 32.02
C GLU A 485 -12.13 16.02 30.86
N ALA A 486 -10.99 15.61 30.28
CA ALA A 486 -10.97 14.61 29.23
C ALA A 486 -11.46 13.24 29.72
N ALA A 487 -11.06 12.82 30.92
CA ALA A 487 -11.55 11.57 31.51
C ALA A 487 -13.05 11.61 31.78
N GLU A 488 -13.59 12.73 32.26
CA GLU A 488 -15.02 12.93 32.45
C GLU A 488 -15.80 12.88 31.13
N GLU A 489 -15.32 13.56 30.08
CA GLU A 489 -15.90 13.49 28.74
C GLU A 489 -15.91 12.05 28.20
N ILE A 490 -14.80 11.33 28.35
CA ILE A 490 -14.69 9.93 27.93
C ILE A 490 -15.68 9.04 28.69
N ARG A 491 -15.79 9.20 30.01
CA ARG A 491 -16.78 8.45 30.83
C ARG A 491 -18.21 8.73 30.39
N ALA A 492 -18.54 9.99 30.13
CA ALA A 492 -19.86 10.39 29.66
C ALA A 492 -20.16 9.77 28.30
N ALA A 493 -19.21 9.80 27.36
CA ALA A 493 -19.36 9.20 26.05
C ALA A 493 -19.52 7.67 26.09
N VAL A 494 -18.77 6.98 26.97
CA VAL A 494 -18.92 5.53 27.19
C VAL A 494 -20.29 5.22 27.80
N SER A 495 -20.71 5.97 28.82
CA SER A 495 -22.00 5.75 29.49
C SER A 495 -23.19 6.01 28.57
N ALA A 496 -23.08 7.00 27.67
CA ALA A 496 -24.09 7.28 26.64
C ALA A 496 -24.16 6.18 25.57
N PHE A 497 -23.04 5.52 25.28
CA PHE A 497 -22.98 4.39 24.36
C PHE A 497 -23.53 3.11 24.99
N ASP A 498 -23.08 2.79 26.20
CA ASP A 498 -23.50 1.63 26.97
C ASP A 498 -23.46 1.96 28.48
N ALA A 499 -24.64 2.10 29.07
CA ALA A 499 -24.79 2.45 30.49
C ALA A 499 -24.25 1.35 31.42
N GLY A 500 -24.25 0.08 30.98
CA GLY A 500 -23.69 -1.04 31.74
C GLY A 500 -22.18 -0.94 31.84
N ILE A 501 -21.50 -0.66 30.73
CA ILE A 501 -20.05 -0.42 30.71
C ILE A 501 -19.71 0.83 31.53
N GLY A 502 -20.48 1.91 31.35
CA GLY A 502 -20.27 3.17 32.09
C GLY A 502 -20.36 3.00 33.61
N ALA A 503 -21.31 2.18 34.10
CA ALA A 503 -21.54 1.97 35.53
C ALA A 503 -20.39 1.23 36.25
N VAL A 504 -19.61 0.42 35.53
CA VAL A 504 -18.52 -0.39 36.08
C VAL A 504 -17.13 0.20 35.77
N LEU A 505 -17.07 1.36 35.14
CA LEU A 505 -15.83 2.01 34.76
C LEU A 505 -15.13 2.62 35.99
N GLY A 506 -14.07 1.96 36.46
CA GLY A 506 -13.35 2.32 37.68
C GLY A 506 -12.41 3.52 37.53
N ALA A 507 -11.41 3.63 38.41
CA ALA A 507 -10.45 4.73 38.42
C ALA A 507 -9.65 4.87 37.10
N VAL A 508 -9.21 6.08 36.78
CA VAL A 508 -8.25 6.30 35.69
C VAL A 508 -6.89 5.78 36.15
N LEU A 509 -6.35 4.81 35.41
CA LEU A 509 -5.04 4.21 35.65
C LEU A 509 -3.94 4.93 34.88
N GLU A 510 -4.26 5.42 33.68
CA GLU A 510 -3.32 6.08 32.81
C GLU A 510 -4.04 7.04 31.86
N HIS A 511 -3.41 8.17 31.58
CA HIS A 511 -3.90 9.16 30.65
C HIS A 511 -2.85 9.42 29.58
N TRP A 512 -3.28 9.52 28.32
CA TRP A 512 -2.42 9.87 27.21
C TRP A 512 -3.05 10.93 26.33
N GLY A 513 -2.32 12.03 26.10
CA GLY A 513 -2.77 13.14 25.27
C GLY A 513 -1.73 13.57 24.26
N ALA A 514 -2.12 13.64 22.99
CA ALA A 514 -1.22 14.05 21.91
C ALA A 514 -1.95 14.83 20.83
N ALA A 515 -1.18 15.50 19.97
CA ALA A 515 -1.69 16.34 18.91
C ALA A 515 -1.57 15.65 17.54
N ARG A 516 -2.68 15.59 16.80
CA ARG A 516 -2.74 14.97 15.47
C ARG A 516 -2.51 16.02 14.40
N CYS A 517 -1.68 15.72 13.41
CA CYS A 517 -1.62 16.52 12.18
C CYS A 517 -2.80 16.14 11.27
N VAL A 518 -3.64 17.11 10.93
CA VAL A 518 -4.78 16.92 10.02
C VAL A 518 -4.65 17.90 8.85
N LEU A 519 -5.04 17.43 7.66
CA LEU A 519 -5.10 18.29 6.48
C LEU A 519 -6.56 18.67 6.17
N PRO A 520 -6.83 19.74 5.41
CA PRO A 520 -8.18 20.26 5.21
C PRO A 520 -9.16 19.26 4.60
N ASP A 521 -8.67 18.38 3.72
CA ASP A 521 -9.47 17.31 3.10
C ASP A 521 -9.49 16.00 3.91
N ARG A 522 -8.86 15.99 5.09
CA ARG A 522 -8.74 14.82 6.00
C ARG A 522 -8.06 13.60 5.36
N LEU A 523 -7.32 13.80 4.26
CA LEU A 523 -6.47 12.79 3.65
C LEU A 523 -5.01 13.04 4.04
N PRO A 524 -4.17 11.99 4.15
CA PRO A 524 -2.74 12.16 4.40
C PRO A 524 -2.04 12.83 3.22
N ALA A 525 -0.79 13.21 3.43
CA ALA A 525 0.12 13.67 2.38
C ALA A 525 1.38 12.81 2.32
N ALA A 526 1.71 12.32 1.13
CA ALA A 526 2.89 11.52 0.87
C ALA A 526 3.46 11.90 -0.50
N GLY A 527 4.69 12.42 -0.55
CA GLY A 527 5.31 12.87 -1.81
C GLY A 527 6.35 13.95 -1.62
N GLN A 528 6.81 14.52 -2.73
CA GLN A 528 7.77 15.62 -2.73
C GLN A 528 7.13 16.90 -2.16
N ALA A 529 7.89 17.63 -1.35
CA ALA A 529 7.46 18.93 -0.84
C ALA A 529 7.42 19.96 -1.99
N VAL A 530 6.45 20.87 -1.93
CA VAL A 530 6.30 21.96 -2.91
C VAL A 530 6.19 23.30 -2.22
N ARG A 531 6.57 24.37 -2.93
CA ARG A 531 6.32 25.75 -2.51
C ARG A 531 4.88 26.18 -2.82
N ALA A 532 4.52 27.38 -2.36
CA ALA A 532 3.20 27.95 -2.59
C ALA A 532 2.86 28.18 -4.07
N ASP A 533 3.88 28.34 -4.92
CA ASP A 533 3.75 28.45 -6.39
C ASP A 533 3.65 27.09 -7.10
N GLY A 534 3.70 25.98 -6.35
CA GLY A 534 3.64 24.62 -6.87
C GLY A 534 4.99 24.07 -7.35
N SER A 535 6.08 24.83 -7.26
CA SER A 535 7.42 24.34 -7.60
C SER A 535 7.87 23.27 -6.61
N ALA A 536 8.43 22.18 -7.13
CA ALA A 536 8.98 21.10 -6.33
C ALA A 536 10.26 21.55 -5.61
N ILE A 537 10.42 21.10 -4.35
CA ILE A 537 11.63 21.33 -3.56
C ILE A 537 12.51 20.08 -3.70
N ALA A 538 13.63 20.20 -4.40
CA ALA A 538 14.51 19.07 -4.70
C ALA A 538 15.03 18.41 -3.41
N GLY A 539 14.92 17.08 -3.33
CA GLY A 539 15.42 16.29 -2.21
C GLY A 539 14.62 16.40 -0.91
N LEU A 540 13.54 17.20 -0.85
CA LEU A 540 12.69 17.34 0.33
C LEU A 540 11.34 16.66 0.11
N HIS A 541 10.97 15.76 1.03
CA HIS A 541 9.75 14.95 0.94
C HIS A 541 8.96 15.00 2.25
N LEU A 542 7.69 14.59 2.17
CA LEU A 542 6.74 14.62 3.29
C LEU A 542 6.02 13.28 3.41
N LEU A 543 5.80 12.85 4.66
CA LEU A 543 4.87 11.79 5.01
C LEU A 543 4.12 12.17 6.29
N THR A 544 2.95 12.80 6.16
CA THR A 544 2.22 13.41 7.30
C THR A 544 0.70 13.49 7.05
N GLY A 545 -0.03 14.18 7.93
CA GLY A 545 -1.44 14.50 7.72
C GLY A 545 -2.41 13.34 8.00
N PHE A 546 -1.96 12.32 8.70
CA PHE A 546 -2.73 11.08 8.92
C PHE A 546 -3.98 11.23 9.78
N GLY A 547 -4.12 12.33 10.53
CA GLY A 547 -5.15 12.48 11.54
C GLY A 547 -5.15 11.30 12.52
N ALA A 548 -6.27 10.59 12.61
CA ALA A 548 -6.45 9.44 13.51
C ALA A 548 -6.21 8.07 12.82
N ARG A 549 -5.60 8.03 11.62
CA ARG A 549 -5.47 6.81 10.80
C ARG A 549 -4.02 6.50 10.41
N GLY A 550 -3.06 6.95 11.21
CA GLY A 550 -1.62 6.77 10.96
C GLY A 550 -1.23 5.30 10.76
N PHE A 551 -1.60 4.44 11.69
CA PHE A 551 -1.33 3.00 11.62
C PHE A 551 -1.99 2.30 10.42
N ALA A 552 -3.10 2.83 9.91
CA ALA A 552 -3.78 2.25 8.74
C ALA A 552 -3.16 2.68 7.41
N HIS A 553 -2.55 3.87 7.34
CA HIS A 553 -2.15 4.43 6.04
C HIS A 553 -0.63 4.57 5.88
N ALA A 554 0.12 4.81 6.96
CA ALA A 554 1.55 5.10 6.89
C ALA A 554 2.38 4.01 6.20
N PRO A 555 2.14 2.70 6.40
CA PRO A 555 2.93 1.65 5.75
C PRO A 555 2.94 1.72 4.22
N LEU A 556 1.76 1.76 3.59
CA LEU A 556 1.68 1.79 2.13
C LEU A 556 2.18 3.12 1.56
N LEU A 557 1.91 4.24 2.25
CA LEU A 557 2.34 5.55 1.78
C LEU A 557 3.86 5.74 1.90
N ALA A 558 4.48 5.15 2.93
CA ALA A 558 5.93 5.06 3.01
C ALA A 558 6.50 4.20 1.86
N GLU A 559 5.92 3.01 1.63
CA GLU A 559 6.35 2.13 0.53
C GLU A 559 6.18 2.80 -0.84
N HIS A 560 5.08 3.54 -1.07
CA HIS A 560 4.87 4.34 -2.26
C HIS A 560 5.96 5.41 -2.42
N LEU A 561 6.19 6.23 -1.39
CA LEU A 561 7.16 7.32 -1.43
C LEU A 561 8.57 6.78 -1.74
N ILE A 562 9.00 5.74 -1.03
CA ILE A 562 10.32 5.15 -1.23
C ILE A 562 10.43 4.46 -2.60
N SER A 563 9.38 3.80 -3.09
CA SER A 563 9.37 3.23 -4.45
C SER A 563 9.61 4.32 -5.50
N VAL A 564 8.85 5.42 -5.44
CA VAL A 564 8.97 6.53 -6.38
C VAL A 564 10.36 7.18 -6.30
N MET A 565 10.89 7.39 -5.09
CA MET A 565 12.24 7.91 -4.90
C MET A 565 13.31 7.01 -5.53
N CYS A 566 13.10 5.68 -5.55
CA CYS A 566 14.02 4.71 -6.13
C CYS A 566 13.77 4.42 -7.62
N GLY A 567 12.80 5.09 -8.26
CA GLY A 567 12.44 4.84 -9.66
C GLY A 567 11.73 3.51 -9.87
N GLU A 568 11.06 2.99 -8.85
CA GLU A 568 10.35 1.72 -8.83
C GLU A 568 8.84 1.93 -9.03
N PRO A 569 8.09 0.89 -9.46
CA PRO A 569 6.63 0.97 -9.60
C PRO A 569 5.94 1.43 -8.31
N SER A 570 5.07 2.44 -8.45
CA SER A 570 4.23 2.93 -7.35
C SER A 570 3.34 1.83 -6.80
N ALA A 571 3.16 1.81 -5.46
CA ALA A 571 2.21 0.94 -4.78
C ALA A 571 0.75 1.45 -4.82
N LEU A 572 0.52 2.60 -5.49
CA LEU A 572 -0.78 3.26 -5.64
C LEU A 572 -1.13 3.45 -7.13
N GLU A 573 -2.42 3.50 -7.44
CA GLU A 573 -2.92 4.02 -8.72
C GLU A 573 -2.47 5.48 -8.91
N ARG A 574 -2.18 5.90 -10.14
CA ARG A 574 -1.80 7.28 -10.47
C ARG A 574 -2.77 8.32 -9.90
N ALA A 575 -4.08 8.11 -10.08
CA ALA A 575 -5.09 9.03 -9.55
C ALA A 575 -5.15 9.00 -8.00
N GLY A 576 -4.91 7.83 -7.39
CA GLY A 576 -4.81 7.67 -5.95
C GLY A 576 -3.62 8.44 -5.38
N ALA A 577 -2.43 8.26 -5.95
CA ALA A 577 -1.22 8.99 -5.60
C ALA A 577 -1.44 10.51 -5.72
N ALA A 578 -1.99 10.99 -6.84
CA ALA A 578 -2.29 12.41 -7.04
C ALA A 578 -3.29 12.99 -6.00
N SER A 579 -4.18 12.16 -5.46
CA SER A 579 -5.12 12.58 -4.41
C SER A 579 -4.47 12.74 -3.03
N LEU A 580 -3.30 12.10 -2.83
CA LEU A 580 -2.52 12.10 -1.60
C LEU A 580 -1.21 12.90 -1.73
N ASP A 581 -0.90 13.38 -2.93
CA ASP A 581 0.28 14.21 -3.19
C ASP A 581 0.19 15.55 -2.41
N PRO A 582 1.26 16.01 -1.73
CA PRO A 582 1.29 17.30 -1.04
C PRO A 582 0.96 18.49 -1.96
N ALA A 583 1.37 18.44 -3.23
CA ALA A 583 1.18 19.50 -4.21
C ALA A 583 -0.29 19.78 -4.51
N ARG A 584 -1.21 18.87 -4.18
CA ARG A 584 -2.65 19.06 -4.39
C ARG A 584 -3.17 20.35 -3.77
N PHE A 585 -2.61 20.81 -2.66
CA PHE A 585 -3.03 22.05 -2.01
C PHE A 585 -2.55 23.29 -2.76
N ALA A 586 -1.27 23.35 -3.10
CA ALA A 586 -0.70 24.45 -3.88
C ALA A 586 -1.43 24.59 -5.23
N LEU A 587 -1.60 23.47 -5.95
CA LEU A 587 -2.29 23.44 -7.24
C LEU A 587 -3.76 23.87 -7.13
N ARG A 588 -4.49 23.45 -6.09
CA ARG A 588 -5.87 23.91 -5.84
C ARG A 588 -5.92 25.41 -5.53
N ALA A 589 -4.98 25.92 -4.73
CA ALA A 589 -4.91 27.34 -4.40
C ALA A 589 -4.61 28.21 -5.65
N LEU A 590 -3.69 27.77 -6.50
CA LEU A 590 -3.34 28.41 -7.76
C LEU A 590 -4.52 28.46 -8.75
N ARG A 591 -5.23 27.32 -8.91
CA ARG A 591 -6.44 27.26 -9.73
C ARG A 591 -7.53 28.22 -9.27
N ARG A 592 -7.73 28.37 -7.94
CA ARG A 592 -8.70 29.33 -7.38
C ARG A 592 -8.31 30.79 -7.65
N LYS A 593 -7.02 31.08 -7.78
CA LYS A 593 -6.48 32.42 -8.05
C LYS A 593 -6.40 32.78 -9.54
N GLY A 594 -6.84 31.90 -10.46
CA GLY A 594 -6.77 32.13 -11.91
C GLY A 594 -5.39 31.90 -12.54
N ASN A 595 -4.36 31.60 -11.75
CA ASN A 595 -3.01 31.27 -12.22
C ASN A 595 -2.88 29.76 -12.34
N SER A 596 -3.24 29.16 -13.48
CA SER A 596 -2.84 27.77 -13.74
C SER A 596 -1.39 27.72 -14.21
N PRO A 597 -0.46 27.04 -13.49
CA PRO A 597 0.82 26.68 -14.08
C PRO A 597 0.56 25.68 -15.22
N ARG A 598 1.13 25.94 -16.39
CA ARG A 598 1.09 24.98 -17.52
C ARG A 598 1.84 23.72 -17.09
N ARG A 599 1.18 22.56 -17.26
CA ARG A 599 1.68 21.23 -16.87
C ARG A 599 2.99 20.87 -17.55
#